data_AF-A0A9D4NF59-F1
#
_entry.id   AF-A0A9D4NF59-F1
#
_cell.length_a   1.000
_cell.length_b   1.000
_cell.length_c   1.000
_cell.angle_alpha   90.00
_cell.angle_beta   90.00
_cell.angle_gamma   90.00
#
_symmetry.space_group_name_H-M   'P 1'
#
loop_
_entity.id
_entity.type
_entity.pdbx_description
1 polymer ?
#
loop_
_entity_poly.entity_id
_entity_poly.type
_entity_poly.pdbx_seq_one_letter_code
_entity_poly.pdbx_strand_id
1 'polypeptide(L)' 'MQFPMSEEQIKEVKSGFYKIRKIPNVVGASDGTLIPIINPIENEEAYICRKGFHVLNVQAVVNH' A
#
# COMPACT_ATOMS: atom_id res chain seq x y z
N MET A 1 -0.99 11.22 -4.88
CA MET A 1 -0.45 10.04 -5.60
C MET A 1 -1.12 10.00 -6.97
N GLN A 2 -0.36 10.19 -8.06
CA GLN A 2 -0.89 9.90 -9.39
C GLN A 2 -0.49 8.47 -9.74
N PHE A 3 -1.50 7.61 -9.85
CA PHE A 3 -1.30 6.25 -10.33
C PHE A 3 -1.06 6.28 -11.85
N PRO A 4 -0.22 5.41 -12.43
CA PRO A 4 -0.03 5.38 -13.88
C PRO A 4 -1.35 5.00 -14.56
N MET A 5 -1.85 5.88 -15.44
CA MET A 5 -3.12 5.68 -16.13
C MET A 5 -2.96 5.50 -17.65
N SER A 6 -1.82 5.90 -18.23
CA SER A 6 -1.53 5.63 -19.64
C SER A 6 -0.76 4.31 -19.83
N GLU A 7 -0.91 3.70 -21.00
CA GLU A 7 -0.16 2.48 -21.35
C GLU A 7 1.35 2.68 -21.28
N GLU A 8 1.83 3.86 -21.67
CA GLU A 8 3.24 4.23 -21.61
C GLU A 8 3.75 4.28 -20.17
N GLN A 9 3.04 4.97 -19.28
CA GLN A 9 3.38 5.03 -17.86
C GLN A 9 3.35 3.65 -17.21
N ILE A 10 2.33 2.84 -17.52
CA ILE A 10 2.23 1.46 -17.03
C ILE A 10 3.42 0.62 -17.50
N LYS A 11 3.83 0.75 -18.77
CA LYS A 11 4.98 0.03 -19.33
C LYS A 11 6.29 0.44 -18.66
N GLU A 12 6.48 1.73 -18.40
CA GLU A 12 7.66 2.24 -17.68
C GLU A 12 7.75 1.67 -16.27
N VAL A 13 6.65 1.74 -15.50
CA VAL A 13 6.62 1.22 -14.13
C VAL A 13 6.90 -0.29 -14.10
N LYS A 14 6.27 -1.06 -14.98
CA LYS A 14 6.51 -2.52 -15.11
C LYS A 14 7.97 -2.83 -15.41
N SER A 15 8.57 -2.10 -16.35
CA SER A 15 9.99 -2.27 -16.73
C SER A 15 10.91 -1.93 -15.55
N GLY A 16 10.62 -0.86 -14.81
CA GLY A 16 11.37 -0.44 -13.62
C GLY A 16 11.41 -1.52 -12.53
N PHE A 17 10.24 -2.01 -12.10
CA PHE A 17 10.17 -3.05 -11.07
C PHE A 17 10.81 -4.37 -11.50
N TYR A 18 10.65 -4.75 -12.77
CA TYR A 18 11.29 -5.94 -13.32
C TYR A 18 12.83 -5.80 -13.32
N LYS A 19 13.36 -4.62 -13.64
CA LYS A 19 14.82 -4.37 -13.60
C LYS A 19 15.39 -4.51 -12.18
N ILE A 20 14.70 -3.97 -11.16
CA ILE A 20 15.20 -3.95 -9.77
C ILE A 20 15.11 -5.34 -9.11
N ARG A 21 13.97 -6.03 -9.22
CA ARG A 21 13.70 -7.27 -8.44
C ARG A 21 13.13 -8.44 -9.26
N LYS A 22 13.06 -8.32 -10.60
CA LYS A 22 12.48 -9.35 -11.48
C LYS A 22 11.02 -9.69 -11.18
N ILE A 23 10.30 -8.79 -10.51
CA ILE A 23 8.87 -8.97 -10.26
C ILE A 23 8.13 -8.49 -11.52
N PRO A 24 7.48 -9.39 -12.29
CA PRO A 24 6.79 -9.01 -13.52
C PRO A 24 5.48 -8.29 -13.22
N ASN A 25 5.05 -7.46 -14.16
CA ASN A 25 3.71 -6.82 -14.18
C ASN A 25 3.37 -5.91 -12.99
N VAL A 26 4.35 -5.45 -12.21
CA VAL A 26 4.11 -4.45 -11.15
C VAL A 26 3.75 -3.11 -11.76
N VAL A 27 2.62 -2.55 -11.35
CA VAL A 27 2.10 -1.24 -11.80
C VAL A 27 2.23 -0.14 -10.73
N GLY A 28 2.78 -0.49 -9.58
CA GLY A 28 3.03 0.42 -8.46
C GLY A 28 3.36 -0.36 -7.19
N ALA A 29 3.86 0.34 -6.18
CA ALA A 29 4.01 -0.17 -4.83
C ALA A 29 3.43 0.86 -3.86
N SER A 30 2.74 0.37 -2.83
CA SER A 30 2.29 1.19 -1.71
C SER A 30 2.83 0.60 -0.42
N ASP A 31 3.23 1.48 0.50
CA ASP A 31 3.65 1.12 1.85
C ASP A 31 2.77 1.86 2.86
N GLY A 32 2.51 1.20 3.99
CA GLY A 32 1.62 1.70 5.02
C GLY A 32 2.17 1.39 6.41
N THR A 33 1.89 2.26 7.36
CA THR A 33 2.32 2.13 8.75
C THR A 33 1.16 1.68 9.61
N LEU A 34 1.39 0.68 10.47
CA LEU A 34 0.42 0.26 11.46
C LEU A 34 0.43 1.22 12.65
N ILE A 35 -0.66 1.96 12.84
CA ILE A 35 -0.87 2.87 13.97
C ILE A 35 -1.75 2.18 15.01
N PRO A 36 -1.28 1.97 16.25
CA PRO A 36 -2.09 1.39 17.31
C PRO A 36 -3.33 2.23 17.60
N ILE A 37 -4.45 1.57 17.87
CA ILE A 37 -5.70 2.21 18.27
C ILE A 37 -6.29 1.56 19.53
N ILE A 38 -7.23 2.27 20.17
CA ILE A 38 -8.11 1.69 21.19
C ILE A 38 -9.10 0.75 20.49
N ASN A 39 -9.57 -0.29 21.19
CA ASN A 39 -10.46 -1.28 20.60
C ASN A 39 -11.71 -0.60 19.99
N PRO A 40 -11.99 -0.79 18.70
CA PRO A 40 -13.24 -0.35 18.12
C PRO A 40 -14.37 -1.27 18.57
N ILE A 41 -15.56 -0.70 18.79
CA ILE A 41 -16.77 -1.45 19.19
C ILE A 41 -17.39 -2.15 17.99
N GLU A 42 -17.34 -1.54 16.81
CA GLU A 42 -17.87 -2.09 15.56
C GLU A 42 -16.76 -2.80 14.77
N ASN A 43 -17.02 -4.07 14.39
CA ASN A 43 -16.12 -4.86 13.55
C ASN A 43 -14.68 -4.93 14.10
N GLU A 44 -14.56 -5.18 15.41
CA GLU A 44 -13.29 -5.20 16.15
C GLU A 44 -12.23 -6.06 15.47
N GLU A 45 -12.62 -7.23 14.98
CA GLU A 45 -11.78 -8.21 14.32
C GLU A 45 -11.08 -7.66 13.07
N ALA A 46 -11.68 -6.69 12.37
CA ALA A 46 -11.09 -6.07 11.19
C ALA A 46 -9.85 -5.20 11.52
N TYR A 47 -9.67 -4.83 12.79
CA TYR A 47 -8.58 -4.00 13.24
C TYR A 47 -7.46 -4.79 13.92
N ILE A 48 -7.62 -6.11 14.10
CA ILE A 48 -6.58 -6.96 14.69
C ILE A 48 -5.50 -7.26 13.65
N CYS A 49 -4.27 -6.80 13.89
CA CYS A 49 -3.15 -7.15 13.02
C CYS A 49 -2.63 -8.58 13.26
N ARG A 50 -1.70 -9.04 12.41
CA ARG A 50 -1.00 -10.34 12.56
C ARG A 50 -0.35 -10.53 13.95
N LYS A 51 -0.05 -9.45 14.68
CA LYS A 51 0.56 -9.50 16.02
C LYS A 51 -0.47 -9.54 17.16
N GLY A 52 -1.78 -9.55 16.86
CA GLY A 52 -2.83 -9.74 17.86
C GLY A 52 -3.28 -8.50 18.63
N PHE A 53 -2.96 -7.29 18.15
CA PHE A 53 -3.43 -6.04 18.74
C PHE A 53 -4.07 -5.12 17.68
N HIS A 54 -4.91 -4.18 18.13
CA HIS A 54 -5.69 -3.30 17.27
C HIS A 54 -4.84 -2.21 16.62
N VAL A 55 -4.94 -2.07 15.30
CA VAL A 55 -4.24 -1.06 14.52
C VAL A 55 -5.06 -0.56 13.34
N LEU A 56 -4.70 0.61 12.84
CA LEU A 56 -5.06 1.10 11.51
C LEU A 56 -3.83 1.02 10.60
N ASN A 57 -4.00 0.50 9.38
CA ASN A 57 -2.99 0.66 8.33
C ASN A 57 -3.15 2.03 7.69
N VAL A 58 -2.20 2.93 7.92
CA VAL A 58 -2.24 4.33 7.47
C VAL A 58 -1.16 4.56 6.41
N GLN A 59 -1.55 5.20 5.31
CA GLN A 59 -0.66 5.67 4.25
C GLN A 59 -0.83 7.18 4.09
N ALA A 60 0.26 7.95 4.24
CA ALA A 60 0.24 9.38 3.94
C ALA A 60 0.39 9.61 2.43
N VAL A 61 -0.43 10.51 1.88
CA VAL A 61 -0.34 10.94 0.49
C VAL A 61 -0.12 12.45 0.47
N VAL A 62 1.01 12.90 -0.04
CA VAL A 62 1.34 14.33 -0.19
C VAL A 62 1.19 14.72 -1.67
N ASN A 63 0.54 15.85 -1.92
CA ASN A 63 0.57 16.58 -3.19
C ASN A 63 1.21 17.96 -2.93
N HIS A 64 1.94 18.47 -3.93
CA HIS A 64 2.40 19.86 -3.98
C HIS A 64 1.45 20.65 -4.88
#